data_AF-A0A645IWR8-F1
#
_entry.id   AF-A0A645IWR8-F1
#
_cell.length_a   1.000
_cell.length_b   1.000
_cell.length_c   1.000
_cell.angle_alpha   90.00
_cell.angle_beta   90.00
_cell.angle_gamma   90.00
#
_symmetry.space_group_name_H-M   'P 1'
#
loop_
_entity.id
_entity.type
_entity.pdbx_description
1 polymer ?
#
loop_
_entity_poly.entity_id
_entity_poly.type
_entity_poly.pdbx_seq_one_letter_code
_entity_poly.pdbx_strand_id
1 'polypeptide(L)'
;MDTTKPPQLTLRGSMQVMDSSTGGTDYVPVKIVVRGKATNSSLGKLSKGKKGEPEIEMEILYLKVMINNKTTLELDKLNFKFVLNGKDMLAKIRSQC
;
A
#
# COMPACT_ATOMS: atom_id res chain seq x y z
N MET A 1 18.80 1.46 9.05
CA MET A 1 17.70 2.21 8.41
C MET A 1 18.04 3.68 8.56
N ASP A 2 18.16 4.43 7.46
CA ASP A 2 18.30 5.88 7.55
C ASP A 2 16.96 6.45 8.01
N THR A 3 16.91 6.94 9.25
CA THR A 3 15.68 7.48 9.87
C THR A 3 15.36 8.90 9.38
N THR A 4 16.28 9.53 8.64
CA THR A 4 16.10 10.90 8.12
C THR A 4 15.25 10.93 6.84
N LYS A 5 15.20 9.82 6.10
CA LYS A 5 14.44 9.70 4.85
C LYS A 5 13.32 8.67 4.99
N PRO A 6 12.06 9.04 4.71
CA PRO A 6 10.95 8.09 4.80
C PRO A 6 11.14 6.99 3.74
N PRO A 7 11.25 5.70 4.13
CA PRO A 7 11.33 4.60 3.18
C PRO A 7 10.10 4.56 2.26
N GLN A 8 10.37 4.22 1.00
CA GLN A 8 9.34 3.92 0.02
C GLN A 8 9.40 2.43 -0.33
N LEU A 9 8.29 1.75 -0.14
CA LEU A 9 8.11 0.35 -0.45
C LEU A 9 7.14 0.21 -1.62
N THR A 10 7.50 -0.65 -2.57
CA THR A 10 6.59 -1.03 -3.66
C THR A 10 6.31 -2.52 -3.54
N LEU A 11 5.12 -2.85 -3.05
CA LEU A 11 4.62 -4.21 -3.00
C LEU A 11 3.96 -4.55 -4.34
N ARG A 12 4.23 -5.75 -4.84
CA ARG A 12 3.70 -6.24 -6.10
C ARG A 12 3.06 -7.59 -5.86
N GLY A 13 1.87 -7.78 -6.42
CA GLY A 13 1.13 -9.03 -6.35
C GLY A 13 0.46 -9.32 -7.69
N SER A 14 0.11 -10.59 -7.90
CA SER A 14 -0.76 -11.02 -8.98
C SER A 14 -2.05 -11.50 -8.33
N MET A 15 -3.17 -10.83 -8.62
CA MET A 15 -4.48 -11.19 -8.10
C MET A 15 -5.18 -12.09 -9.10
N GLN A 16 -5.55 -13.28 -8.66
CA GLN A 16 -6.38 -14.18 -9.46
C GLN A 16 -7.81 -13.64 -9.49
N VAL A 17 -8.36 -13.47 -10.69
CA VAL A 17 -9.73 -12.97 -10.92
C VAL A 17 -10.44 -13.97 -11.81
N MET A 18 -11.71 -14.24 -11.51
CA MET A 18 -12.56 -15.06 -12.37
C MET A 18 -13.28 -14.15 -13.36
N ASP A 19 -13.11 -14.42 -14.65
CA ASP A 19 -13.89 -13.75 -15.69
C ASP A 19 -15.31 -14.32 -15.68
N SER A 20 -16.29 -13.47 -15.35
CA SER A 20 -17.70 -13.86 -15.23
C SER A 20 -18.33 -14.23 -16.57
N SER A 21 -17.72 -13.87 -17.70
CA SER A 21 -18.23 -14.16 -19.05
C SER A 21 -17.72 -15.48 -19.62
N THR A 22 -16.49 -15.88 -19.28
CA THR A 22 -15.84 -17.08 -19.83
C THR A 22 -15.66 -18.19 -18.80
N GLY A 23 -15.84 -17.91 -17.50
CA GLY A 23 -15.50 -18.82 -16.42
C GLY A 23 -13.99 -19.06 -16.26
N GLY A 24 -13.18 -18.36 -17.05
CA GLY A 24 -11.73 -18.46 -17.05
C GLY A 24 -11.10 -17.82 -15.82
N THR A 25 -9.93 -18.33 -15.44
CA THR A 25 -9.06 -17.68 -14.46
C THR A 25 -8.15 -16.70 -15.18
N ASP A 26 -8.22 -15.43 -14.81
CA ASP A 26 -7.34 -14.36 -15.28
C ASP A 26 -6.48 -13.83 -14.11
N TYR A 27 -5.41 -13.11 -14.43
CA TYR A 27 -4.44 -12.59 -13.46
C TYR A 27 -4.26 -11.09 -13.63
N VAL A 28 -4.67 -10.35 -12.59
CA VAL A 28 -4.60 -8.90 -12.57
C VAL A 28 -3.38 -8.44 -11.77
N PRO A 29 -2.50 -7.59 -12.34
CA PRO A 29 -1.38 -7.05 -11.59
C PRO A 29 -1.87 -6.06 -10.52
N VAL A 30 -1.39 -6.27 -9.30
CA VAL A 30 -1.60 -5.37 -8.16
C VAL A 30 -0.27 -4.72 -7.81
N LYS A 31 -0.26 -3.40 -7.76
CA LYS A 31 0.89 -2.60 -7.34
C LYS A 31 0.47 -1.67 -6.22
N ILE A 32 1.09 -1.85 -5.05
CA ILE A 32 0.85 -1.02 -3.87
C ILE A 32 2.15 -0.26 -3.58
N VAL A 33 2.10 1.06 -3.61
CA VAL A 33 3.21 1.94 -3.23
C VAL A 33 2.89 2.51 -1.86
N VAL A 34 3.75 2.23 -0.88
CA VAL A 34 3.66 2.74 0.48
C VAL A 34 4.87 3.62 0.74
N ARG A 35 4.65 4.81 1.28
CA ARG A 35 5.72 5.66 1.81
C ARG A 35 5.37 6.03 3.24
N GLY A 36 6.32 5.87 4.13
CA GLY A 36 6.07 6.02 5.55
C GLY A 36 7.34 6.17 6.36
N LYS A 37 7.18 6.31 7.67
CA LYS A 37 8.30 6.21 8.61
C LYS A 37 8.18 4.90 9.37
N ALA A 38 9.27 4.16 9.49
CA ALA A 38 9.32 3.00 10.36
C ALA A 38 9.24 3.47 11.82
N THR A 39 8.19 3.03 12.52
CA THR A 39 7.96 3.35 13.93
C THR A 39 8.58 2.31 14.82
N ASN A 40 8.52 1.04 14.41
CA ASN A 40 9.06 -0.07 15.17
C ASN A 40 9.66 -1.13 14.24
N SER A 41 10.70 -1.82 14.71
CA SER A 41 11.33 -2.91 13.98
C SER A 41 11.71 -4.02 14.95
N SER A 42 11.00 -5.14 14.88
CA SER A 42 11.32 -6.37 15.59
C SER A 42 12.15 -7.27 14.70
N LEU A 43 13.34 -7.67 15.19
CA LEU A 43 14.23 -8.60 14.50
C LEU A 43 13.75 -10.06 14.59
N GLY A 44 12.66 -10.31 15.34
CA GLY A 44 12.08 -11.62 15.52
C GLY A 44 12.90 -12.52 16.46
N LYS A 45 12.68 -13.84 16.38
CA LYS A 45 13.35 -14.82 17.26
C LYS A 45 14.41 -15.61 16.49
N LEU A 46 15.68 -15.43 16.84
CA LEU A 46 16.76 -16.23 16.28
C LEU A 46 16.86 -17.57 17.02
N SER A 47 16.23 -18.62 16.49
CA SER A 47 16.33 -19.97 17.04
C SER A 47 16.55 -21.01 15.93
N LYS A 48 17.43 -21.99 16.20
CA LYS A 48 17.86 -22.99 15.22
C LYS A 48 16.66 -23.81 14.75
N GLY A 49 16.41 -23.80 13.44
CA GLY A 49 15.32 -24.57 12.80
C GLY A 49 13.92 -23.95 12.90
N LYS A 50 13.77 -22.75 13.49
CA LYS A 50 12.48 -22.04 13.52
C LYS A 50 12.51 -20.80 12.63
N LYS A 51 11.33 -20.37 12.19
CA LYS A 51 11.17 -19.13 11.42
C LYS A 51 11.50 -17.93 12.32
N GLY A 52 12.28 -17.00 11.79
CA GLY A 52 12.70 -15.80 12.51
C GLY A 52 11.56 -14.80 12.73
N GLU A 53 10.62 -14.71 11.79
CA GLU A 53 9.46 -13.80 11.83
C GLU A 53 9.82 -12.34 12.21
N PRO A 54 10.73 -11.69 11.46
CA PRO A 54 10.97 -10.26 11.65
C PRO A 54 9.75 -9.45 11.23
N GLU A 55 9.42 -8.42 12.00
CA GLU A 55 8.25 -7.56 11.81
C GLU A 55 8.68 -6.09 11.78
N ILE A 56 8.12 -5.32 10.86
CA ILE A 56 8.38 -3.89 10.73
C ILE A 56 7.04 -3.17 10.70
N GLU A 57 6.81 -2.31 11.68
CA GLU A 57 5.66 -1.42 11.72
C GLU A 57 6.05 -0.06 11.13
N MET A 58 5.20 0.46 10.26
CA MET A 58 5.42 1.76 9.63
C MET A 58 4.16 2.62 9.71
N GLU A 59 4.35 3.87 10.07
CA GLU A 59 3.34 4.89 9.90
C GLU A 59 3.27 5.30 8.43
N ILE A 60 2.09 5.12 7.83
CA ILE A 60 1.84 5.44 6.43
C ILE A 60 1.60 6.95 6.28
N LEU A 61 2.42 7.60 5.46
CA LEU A 61 2.26 8.99 5.00
C LEU A 61 1.57 9.05 3.63
N TYR A 62 1.91 8.11 2.75
CA TYR A 62 1.35 7.96 1.42
C TYR A 62 1.07 6.49 1.10
N LEU A 63 -0.11 6.21 0.55
CA LEU A 63 -0.52 4.89 0.09
C LEU A 63 -1.19 5.02 -1.26
N LYS A 64 -0.67 4.31 -2.27
CA LYS A 64 -1.28 4.20 -3.59
C LYS A 64 -1.48 2.74 -3.96
N VAL A 65 -2.72 2.33 -4.14
CA VAL A 65 -3.11 1.01 -4.62
C VAL A 65 -3.54 1.12 -6.07
N MET A 66 -2.89 0.33 -6.92
CA MET A 66 -3.24 0.18 -8.33
C MET A 66 -3.58 -1.28 -8.60
N ILE A 67 -4.77 -1.49 -9.18
CA ILE A 67 -5.25 -2.79 -9.63
C ILE A 67 -5.52 -2.66 -11.12
N ASN A 68 -4.95 -3.57 -11.92
CA ASN A 68 -5.04 -3.49 -13.39
C ASN A 68 -4.63 -2.12 -13.95
N ASN A 69 -3.55 -1.55 -13.43
CA ASN A 69 -3.04 -0.21 -13.75
C ASN A 69 -4.00 0.95 -13.46
N LYS A 70 -5.18 0.71 -12.87
CA LYS A 70 -6.12 1.74 -12.42
C LYS A 70 -5.87 2.04 -10.94
N THR A 71 -5.82 3.32 -10.59
CA THR A 71 -5.69 3.74 -9.19
C THR A 71 -7.02 3.55 -8.48
N THR A 72 -7.10 2.55 -7.60
CA THR A 72 -8.30 2.25 -6.83
C THR A 72 -8.33 3.00 -5.51
N LEU A 73 -7.16 3.22 -4.90
CA LEU A 73 -7.02 3.99 -3.68
C LEU A 73 -5.75 4.83 -3.74
N GLU A 74 -5.88 6.11 -3.43
CA GLU A 74 -4.75 6.99 -3.17
C GLU A 74 -5.02 7.78 -1.89
N LEU A 75 -4.13 7.64 -0.91
CA LEU A 75 -4.14 8.39 0.34
C LEU A 75 -2.82 9.16 0.44
N ASP A 76 -2.94 10.47 0.63
CA ASP A 76 -1.84 11.37 0.94
C ASP A 76 -2.25 12.24 2.13
N LYS A 77 -1.64 11.97 3.29
CA LYS A 77 -1.95 12.71 4.53
C LYS A 77 -1.39 14.13 4.51
N LEU A 78 -0.28 14.38 3.82
CA LEU A 78 0.38 15.69 3.81
C LEU A 78 -0.38 16.68 2.93
N ASN A 79 -0.96 16.18 1.83
CA ASN A 79 -1.73 17.00 0.89
C ASN A 79 -3.25 16.89 1.09
N PHE A 80 -3.72 16.24 2.17
CA PHE A 80 -5.14 15.99 2.43
C PHE A 80 -5.88 15.41 1.22
N LYS A 81 -5.28 14.42 0.54
CA LYS A 81 -5.84 13.81 -0.67
C LYS A 81 -6.30 12.40 -0.33
N PHE A 82 -7.57 12.10 -0.61
CA PHE A 82 -8.09 10.74 -0.47
C PHE A 82 -8.97 10.43 -1.67
N VAL A 83 -8.42 9.70 -2.63
CA VAL A 83 -9.11 9.29 -3.85
C VAL A 83 -9.50 7.83 -3.74
N LEU A 84 -10.79 7.55 -3.86
CA LEU A 84 -11.34 6.20 -3.88
C LEU A 84 -11.99 5.96 -5.25
N ASN A 85 -11.52 4.96 -6.00
CA ASN A 85 -12.02 4.62 -7.34
C ASN A 85 -12.15 5.84 -8.28
N GLY A 86 -11.22 6.79 -8.18
CA GLY A 86 -11.21 8.03 -8.96
C GLY A 86 -11.99 9.21 -8.37
N LYS A 87 -12.74 9.03 -7.26
CA LYS A 87 -13.46 10.11 -6.58
C LYS A 87 -12.65 10.65 -5.40
N ASP A 88 -12.33 11.95 -5.42
CA ASP A 88 -11.67 12.62 -4.29
C ASP A 88 -12.71 12.95 -3.20
N MET A 89 -12.57 12.29 -2.06
CA MET A 89 -13.46 12.42 -0.92
C MET A 89 -13.12 13.63 -0.04
N LEU A 90 -11.90 14.16 -0.14
CA LEU A 90 -11.44 15.32 0.65
C LEU A 90 -11.51 16.63 -0.13
N ALA A 91 -11.96 16.61 -1.38
CA ALA A 91 -12.08 17.79 -2.23
C ALA A 91 -12.90 18.92 -1.57
N LYS A 92 -14.02 18.59 -0.93
CA LYS A 92 -14.87 19.56 -0.23
C LYS A 92 -14.20 20.18 0.99
N ILE A 93 -13.33 19.44 1.69
CA ILE A 93 -12.59 19.96 2.85
C ILE A 93 -11.48 20.88 2.36
N ARG A 94 -10.79 20.52 1.26
CA ARG A 94 -9.76 21.37 0.67
C ARG A 94 -10.31 22.69 0.12
N SER A 95 -11.56 22.73 -0.35
CA SER A 95 -12.20 23.95 -0.85
C SER A 95 -12.74 24.88 0.25
N GLN A 96 -12.64 24.49 1.53
CA GLN A 96 -13.11 25.29 2.67
C GLN A 96 -11.98 26.12 3.31
N CYS A 97 -10.75 26.02 2.80
CA CYS A 97 -9.63 26.87 3.16
C CYS A 97 -9.31 27.85 2.04
#